data_AF-A0A833HET8-F1
#
_entry.id   AF-A0A833HET8-F1
#
_cell.length_a   1.000
_cell.length_b   1.000
_cell.length_c   1.000
_cell.angle_alpha   90.00
_cell.angle_beta   90.00
_cell.angle_gamma   90.00
#
_symmetry.space_group_name_H-M   'P 1'
#
loop_
_entity.id
_entity.type
_entity.pdbx_description
1 polymer ?
#
loop_
_entity_poly.entity_id
_entity_poly.type
_entity_poly.pdbx_seq_one_letter_code
_entity_poly.pdbx_strand_id
1 'polypeptide(L)'
;MRESAIVRAALAALVLLAGGCGGQEENAPKAAPEAASAPRTGVWFNGDFESGTLGGWARDSARRDSIVVVEEPVRRGRFAARVNLETGDVAADKERVELKLGDRSLERERAANGREVWYGWSLFVPAAFEDPPEGTFQIVAQWHHRPPPARREGASAPVSGAPPLTLYLARPT
;
A
#
# COMPACT_ATOMS: atom_id res chain seq x y z
N MET A 1 26.89 7.70 -27.54
CA MET A 1 26.01 7.97 -26.38
C MET A 1 24.72 7.22 -26.62
N ARG A 2 24.46 6.15 -25.87
CA ARG A 2 23.20 5.41 -25.94
C ARG A 2 22.30 5.95 -24.83
N GLU A 3 21.21 6.58 -25.20
CA GLU A 3 20.13 6.93 -24.28
C GLU A 3 19.50 5.62 -23.80
N SER A 4 19.80 5.24 -22.55
CA SER A 4 19.09 4.15 -21.88
C SER A 4 17.70 4.64 -21.50
N ALA A 5 16.72 4.35 -22.35
CA ALA A 5 15.31 4.39 -21.97
C ALA A 5 15.04 3.28 -20.96
N ILE A 6 15.21 3.57 -19.67
CA ILE A 6 14.78 2.70 -18.57
C ILE A 6 13.25 2.76 -18.56
N VAL A 7 12.59 1.69 -19.01
CA VAL A 7 11.14 1.54 -18.91
C VAL A 7 10.82 1.10 -17.49
N ARG A 8 10.30 2.04 -16.70
CA ARG A 8 10.07 1.91 -15.25
C ARG A 8 8.82 1.08 -14.99
N ALA A 9 8.94 0.11 -14.10
CA ALA A 9 7.92 -0.89 -13.86
C ALA A 9 7.06 -0.59 -12.63
N ALA A 10 5.76 -0.85 -12.77
CA ALA A 10 4.73 -0.72 -11.75
C ALA A 10 4.74 -1.93 -10.79
N LEU A 11 4.71 -1.67 -9.48
CA LEU A 11 4.56 -2.71 -8.47
C LEU A 11 3.96 -2.17 -7.17
N ALA A 12 2.95 -2.89 -6.66
CA ALA A 12 2.29 -2.59 -5.40
C ALA A 12 3.06 -3.17 -4.22
N ALA A 13 3.46 -2.29 -3.30
CA ALA A 13 3.82 -2.66 -1.96
C ALA A 13 2.61 -2.40 -1.03
N LEU A 14 1.99 -3.46 -0.52
CA LEU A 14 1.03 -3.38 0.58
C LEU A 14 1.83 -3.30 1.88
N VAL A 15 1.89 -2.12 2.47
CA VAL A 15 2.65 -1.90 3.69
C VAL A 15 1.83 -1.10 4.67
N LEU A 16 1.48 -1.77 5.75
CA LEU A 16 0.78 -1.24 6.89
C LEU A 16 1.70 -0.31 7.70
N LEU A 17 1.92 0.93 7.23
CA LEU A 17 2.63 1.99 7.98
C LEU A 17 1.71 3.21 8.26
N ALA A 18 2.09 4.14 9.16
CA ALA A 18 1.18 5.11 9.81
C ALA A 18 1.90 6.42 10.04
N GLY A 19 1.20 7.48 9.63
CA GLY A 19 1.39 8.91 9.83
C GLY A 19 0.33 9.53 8.90
N GLY A 20 -0.54 10.46 9.26
CA GLY A 20 -0.48 11.50 10.28
C GLY A 20 -0.41 12.86 9.58
N CYS A 21 -1.49 13.31 8.93
CA CYS A 21 -1.69 14.74 8.63
C CYS A 21 -3.18 15.04 8.49
N GLY A 22 -3.66 15.97 9.32
CA GLY A 22 -4.98 16.57 9.21
C GLY A 22 -5.00 17.67 8.15
N GLY A 23 -6.19 17.92 7.62
CA GLY A 23 -6.47 18.97 6.65
C GLY A 23 -7.74 18.62 5.89
N GLN A 24 -8.87 19.17 6.34
CA GLN A 24 -10.13 19.11 5.61
C GLN A 24 -10.03 20.01 4.38
N GLU A 25 -10.48 19.52 3.23
CA GLU A 25 -10.76 20.34 2.07
C GLU A 25 -12.17 20.00 1.58
N GLU A 26 -13.03 21.01 1.59
CA GLU A 26 -14.46 20.93 1.33
C GLU A 26 -14.75 21.34 -0.13
N ASN A 27 -15.70 20.63 -0.73
CA ASN A 27 -16.57 20.97 -1.86
C ASN A 27 -16.02 21.09 -3.30
N ALA A 28 -16.23 20.00 -4.05
CA ALA A 28 -16.67 20.01 -5.46
C ALA A 28 -17.62 18.81 -5.70
N PRO A 29 -18.59 18.89 -6.64
CA PRO A 29 -19.71 17.96 -6.70
C PRO A 29 -19.24 16.60 -7.25
N LYS A 30 -19.24 15.56 -6.43
CA LYS A 30 -18.79 14.22 -6.83
C LYS A 30 -19.99 13.35 -7.20
N ALA A 31 -19.93 12.81 -8.41
CA ALA A 31 -20.91 11.90 -9.00
C ALA A 31 -21.40 10.81 -8.02
N ALA A 32 -22.65 10.38 -8.22
CA ALA A 32 -23.36 9.42 -7.38
C ALA A 32 -22.50 8.18 -7.04
N PRO A 33 -22.57 7.67 -5.79
CA PRO A 33 -21.74 6.55 -5.38
C PRO A 33 -22.17 5.29 -6.12
N GLU A 34 -21.36 4.87 -7.08
CA GLU A 34 -21.46 3.55 -7.69
C GLU A 34 -21.08 2.49 -6.65
N ALA A 35 -21.85 1.40 -6.64
CA ALA A 35 -22.07 0.53 -5.49
C ALA A 35 -20.78 0.04 -4.81
N ALA A 36 -20.63 0.38 -3.52
CA ALA A 36 -19.67 -0.27 -2.65
C ALA A 36 -19.91 -1.79 -2.63
N SER A 37 -18.83 -2.56 -2.72
CA SER A 37 -18.84 -4.02 -2.59
C SER A 37 -19.57 -4.43 -1.30
N ALA A 38 -20.54 -5.35 -1.42
CA ALA A 38 -21.35 -5.77 -0.28
C ALA A 38 -20.45 -6.35 0.85
N PRO A 39 -20.77 -6.08 2.13
CA PRO A 39 -19.99 -6.60 3.25
C PRO A 39 -19.94 -8.13 3.21
N ARG A 40 -18.74 -8.69 3.34
CA ARG A 40 -18.51 -10.13 3.35
C ARG A 40 -18.39 -10.61 4.80
N THR A 41 -19.16 -11.62 5.18
CA THR A 41 -19.10 -12.20 6.54
C THR A 41 -17.68 -12.67 6.87
N GLY A 42 -17.16 -12.28 8.03
CA GLY A 42 -15.80 -12.60 8.46
C GLY A 42 -14.69 -11.74 7.84
N VAL A 43 -15.01 -10.88 6.88
CA VAL A 43 -14.07 -9.93 6.28
C VAL A 43 -14.23 -8.59 6.97
N TRP A 44 -13.23 -8.22 7.76
CA TRP A 44 -13.24 -6.98 8.54
C TRP A 44 -12.66 -5.79 7.75
N PHE A 45 -11.88 -6.05 6.70
CA PHE A 45 -11.43 -5.03 5.75
C PHE A 45 -11.48 -5.56 4.31
N ASN A 46 -12.04 -4.76 3.41
CA ASN A 46 -12.06 -5.03 1.97
C ASN A 46 -11.59 -3.80 1.19
N GLY A 47 -10.37 -3.88 0.66
CA GLY A 47 -9.78 -2.83 -0.17
C GLY A 47 -9.78 -3.19 -1.66
N ASP A 48 -10.92 -3.65 -2.20
CA ASP A 48 -11.06 -4.16 -3.58
C ASP A 48 -11.14 -3.07 -4.67
N PHE A 49 -11.08 -1.79 -4.29
CA PHE A 49 -11.10 -0.64 -5.20
C PHE A 49 -12.38 -0.46 -6.03
N GLU A 50 -13.43 -1.26 -5.81
CA GLU A 50 -14.65 -1.26 -6.64
C GLU A 50 -15.47 0.05 -6.59
N SER A 51 -15.16 0.91 -5.62
CA SER A 51 -15.66 2.28 -5.53
C SER A 51 -14.99 3.27 -6.50
N GLY A 52 -14.01 2.81 -7.30
CA GLY A 52 -13.18 3.67 -8.15
C GLY A 52 -12.23 4.58 -7.36
N THR A 53 -12.01 4.30 -6.07
CA THR A 53 -11.18 5.12 -5.19
C THR A 53 -10.27 4.28 -4.31
N LEU A 54 -9.28 4.94 -3.67
CA LEU A 54 -8.42 4.33 -2.64
C LEU A 54 -9.07 4.38 -1.24
N GLY A 55 -10.41 4.37 -1.16
CA GLY A 55 -11.15 4.40 0.09
C GLY A 55 -10.74 3.27 1.04
N GLY A 56 -10.59 3.59 2.32
CA GLY A 56 -10.13 2.65 3.34
C GLY A 56 -8.60 2.46 3.40
N TRP A 57 -7.85 3.04 2.46
CA TRP A 57 -6.39 3.00 2.44
C TRP A 57 -5.75 4.35 2.84
N ALA A 58 -4.75 4.31 3.70
CA ALA A 58 -3.71 5.34 3.80
C ALA A 58 -2.59 5.05 2.77
N ARG A 59 -1.73 6.04 2.53
CA ARG A 59 -0.70 5.98 1.47
C ARG A 59 0.60 6.62 1.92
N ASP A 60 1.72 5.99 1.60
CA ASP A 60 3.01 6.66 1.45
C ASP A 60 3.30 6.73 -0.04
N SER A 61 3.49 7.93 -0.58
CA SER A 61 3.75 8.11 -2.01
C SER A 61 4.49 9.42 -2.24
N ALA A 62 5.50 9.41 -3.10
CA ALA A 62 6.23 10.60 -3.48
C ALA A 62 5.44 11.51 -4.44
N ARG A 63 4.60 10.92 -5.30
CA ARG A 63 3.85 11.64 -6.33
C ARG A 63 2.36 11.31 -6.30
N ARG A 64 1.56 12.16 -6.94
CA ARG A 64 0.10 11.96 -7.08
C ARG A 64 -0.24 10.73 -7.93
N ASP A 65 0.61 10.39 -8.89
CA ASP A 65 0.43 9.28 -9.83
C ASP A 65 1.12 7.97 -9.39
N SER A 66 1.85 8.00 -8.26
CA SER A 66 2.49 6.82 -7.68
C SER A 66 1.47 5.73 -7.32
N ILE A 67 0.24 6.10 -6.96
CA ILE A 67 -0.85 5.12 -6.70
C ILE A 67 -2.13 5.63 -7.35
N VAL A 68 -2.61 4.91 -8.35
CA VAL A 68 -3.83 5.24 -9.09
C VAL A 68 -4.74 4.04 -9.21
N VAL A 69 -6.05 4.26 -9.12
CA VAL A 69 -7.04 3.23 -9.45
C VAL A 69 -7.16 3.18 -10.98
N VAL A 70 -7.08 1.97 -11.55
CA VAL A 70 -7.11 1.71 -12.98
C VAL A 70 -8.19 0.68 -13.30
N GLU A 71 -8.66 0.69 -14.55
CA GLU A 71 -9.63 -0.29 -15.07
C GLU A 71 -8.97 -1.48 -15.76
N GLU A 72 -7.70 -1.37 -16.13
CA GLU A 72 -6.91 -2.46 -16.73
C GLU A 72 -5.42 -2.34 -16.34
N PRO A 73 -4.71 -3.46 -16.06
CA PRO A 73 -5.23 -4.82 -15.93
C PRO A 73 -5.95 -5.05 -14.59
N VAL A 74 -7.07 -5.80 -14.61
CA VAL A 74 -7.85 -6.12 -13.39
C VAL A 74 -8.06 -7.64 -13.25
N ARG A 75 -7.71 -8.20 -12.08
CA ARG A 75 -7.91 -9.66 -11.82
C ARG A 75 -9.38 -10.02 -11.60
N ARG A 76 -10.14 -9.16 -10.91
CA ARG A 76 -11.54 -9.37 -10.57
C ARG A 76 -12.22 -8.01 -10.36
N GLY A 77 -13.47 -7.90 -10.80
CA GLY A 77 -14.23 -6.67 -10.65
C GLY A 77 -13.93 -5.71 -11.81
N ARG A 78 -13.89 -4.42 -11.50
CA ARG A 78 -13.71 -3.35 -12.50
C ARG A 78 -12.48 -2.51 -12.25
N PHE A 79 -11.95 -2.55 -11.03
CA PHE A 79 -10.87 -1.66 -10.64
C PHE A 79 -9.73 -2.40 -9.94
N ALA A 80 -8.51 -1.93 -10.14
CA ALA A 80 -7.32 -2.34 -9.41
C ALA A 80 -6.48 -1.11 -9.06
N ALA A 81 -5.59 -1.22 -8.07
CA ALA A 81 -4.59 -0.19 -7.84
C ALA A 81 -3.33 -0.49 -8.65
N ARG A 82 -2.93 0.45 -9.51
CA ARG A 82 -1.58 0.51 -10.07
C ARG A 82 -0.71 1.32 -9.13
N VAL A 83 0.41 0.75 -8.75
CA VAL A 83 1.43 1.40 -7.93
C VAL A 83 2.70 1.53 -8.75
N ASN A 84 3.33 2.70 -8.74
CA ASN A 84 4.51 3.01 -9.53
C ASN A 84 5.54 3.69 -8.63
N LEU A 85 6.70 3.04 -8.47
CA LEU A 85 7.86 3.57 -7.78
C LEU A 85 8.95 3.82 -8.81
N GLU A 86 9.44 5.04 -8.89
CA GLU A 86 10.58 5.39 -9.74
C GLU A 86 11.79 5.74 -8.89
N THR A 87 12.99 5.62 -9.49
CA THR A 87 14.23 6.03 -8.84
C THR A 87 14.14 7.47 -8.34
N GLY A 88 14.42 7.68 -7.05
CA GLY A 88 14.33 8.97 -6.38
C GLY A 88 12.96 9.29 -5.76
N ASP A 89 11.94 8.43 -5.91
CA ASP A 89 10.65 8.60 -5.24
C ASP A 89 10.78 8.28 -3.74
N VAL A 90 10.94 9.33 -2.92
CA VAL A 90 11.08 9.20 -1.47
C VAL A 90 9.77 9.49 -0.73
N ALA A 91 9.34 8.55 0.10
CA ALA A 91 8.26 8.73 1.07
C ALA A 91 8.60 8.04 2.40
N ALA A 92 8.25 8.68 3.52
CA ALA A 92 8.63 8.20 4.85
C ALA A 92 10.15 7.89 4.96
N ASP A 93 10.97 8.84 4.47
CA ASP A 93 12.44 8.83 4.50
C ASP A 93 13.12 7.66 3.75
N LYS A 94 12.40 6.97 2.85
CA LYS A 94 12.92 5.85 2.05
C LYS A 94 12.35 5.87 0.63
N GLU A 95 13.00 5.19 -0.31
CA GLU A 95 12.37 4.92 -1.62
C GLU A 95 11.16 4.01 -1.42
N ARG A 96 9.95 4.57 -1.64
CA ARG A 96 8.72 3.96 -1.13
C ARG A 96 7.46 4.47 -1.83
N VAL A 97 6.63 3.52 -2.24
CA VAL A 97 5.22 3.77 -2.58
C VAL A 97 4.37 2.64 -2.05
N GLU A 98 3.47 2.94 -1.12
CA GLU A 98 2.80 1.92 -0.31
C GLU A 98 1.35 2.25 0.03
N LEU A 99 0.50 1.23 -0.04
CA LEU A 99 -0.86 1.26 0.51
C LEU A 99 -0.88 0.63 1.90
N LYS A 100 -1.68 1.20 2.79
CA LYS A 100 -1.69 0.89 4.24
C LYS A 100 -3.14 0.90 4.70
N LEU A 101 -3.55 0.00 5.58
CA LEU A 101 -4.89 0.07 6.17
C LEU A 101 -5.11 1.46 6.81
N GLY A 102 -6.14 2.16 6.35
CA GLY A 102 -6.46 3.51 6.80
C GLY A 102 -7.04 3.52 8.21
N ASP A 103 -7.88 2.53 8.55
CA ASP A 103 -8.42 2.37 9.89
C ASP A 103 -7.43 1.65 10.82
N ARG A 104 -6.75 2.46 11.63
CA ARG A 104 -5.75 1.97 12.60
C ARG A 104 -6.36 1.27 13.81
N SER A 105 -7.65 1.49 14.11
CA SER A 105 -8.32 0.82 15.23
C SER A 105 -8.52 -0.66 14.91
N LEU A 106 -8.93 -0.92 13.67
CA LEU A 106 -9.15 -2.23 13.11
C LEU A 106 -7.90 -3.12 13.17
N GLU A 107 -6.73 -2.58 12.80
CA GLU A 107 -5.43 -3.27 12.93
C GLU A 107 -5.15 -3.70 14.38
N ARG A 108 -5.31 -2.78 15.34
CA ARG A 108 -5.01 -3.05 16.76
C ARG A 108 -5.96 -4.07 17.37
N GLU A 109 -7.24 -4.02 17.02
CA GLU A 109 -8.25 -4.89 17.60
C GLU A 109 -8.19 -6.31 17.00
N ARG A 110 -7.93 -6.41 15.70
CA ARG A 110 -8.05 -7.67 14.95
C ARG A 110 -6.72 -8.38 14.72
N ALA A 111 -5.62 -7.65 14.60
CA ALA A 111 -4.28 -8.19 14.33
C ALA A 111 -3.31 -8.07 15.53
N ALA A 112 -3.84 -8.07 16.75
CA ALA A 112 -3.04 -8.10 17.97
C ALA A 112 -2.20 -9.38 18.07
N ASN A 113 -1.07 -9.30 18.78
CA ASN A 113 -0.20 -10.45 19.06
C ASN A 113 -1.00 -11.63 19.66
N GLY A 114 -0.72 -12.84 19.18
CA GLY A 114 -1.41 -14.07 19.62
C GLY A 114 -2.77 -14.31 18.98
N ARG A 115 -3.18 -13.50 17.99
CA ARG A 115 -4.38 -13.73 17.18
C ARG A 115 -4.04 -14.42 15.86
N GLU A 116 -4.96 -15.26 15.39
CA GLU A 116 -4.93 -15.78 14.02
C GLU A 116 -5.65 -14.78 13.11
N VAL A 117 -5.01 -14.45 12.00
CA VAL A 117 -5.55 -13.54 10.99
C VAL A 117 -5.22 -14.05 9.61
N TRP A 118 -6.23 -14.05 8.74
CA TRP A 118 -6.12 -14.46 7.34
C TRP A 118 -6.03 -13.22 6.44
N TYR A 119 -5.05 -13.22 5.54
CA TYR A 119 -4.83 -12.15 4.56
C TYR A 119 -4.96 -12.71 3.15
N GLY A 120 -5.55 -11.94 2.26
CA GLY A 120 -5.66 -12.30 0.85
C GLY A 120 -5.53 -11.06 -0.03
N TRP A 121 -4.65 -11.14 -1.02
CA TRP A 121 -4.51 -10.12 -2.05
C TRP A 121 -4.09 -10.79 -3.36
N SER A 122 -4.00 -10.01 -4.42
CA SER A 122 -3.47 -10.47 -5.70
C SER A 122 -2.53 -9.43 -6.24
N LEU A 123 -1.46 -9.90 -6.89
CA LEU A 123 -0.43 -9.08 -7.47
C LEU A 123 -0.34 -9.41 -8.96
N PHE A 124 -0.35 -8.39 -9.80
CA PHE A 124 -0.01 -8.50 -11.20
C PHE A 124 1.37 -7.89 -11.42
N VAL A 125 2.30 -8.67 -11.94
CA VAL A 125 3.63 -8.21 -12.35
C VAL A 125 3.62 -8.14 -13.88
N PRO A 126 3.76 -6.95 -14.49
CA PRO A 126 3.79 -6.82 -15.94
C PRO A 126 4.91 -7.65 -16.56
N ALA A 127 4.71 -8.17 -17.78
CA ALA A 127 5.77 -8.91 -18.49
C ALA A 127 7.02 -8.05 -18.78
N ALA A 128 6.85 -6.73 -18.83
CA ALA A 128 7.95 -5.77 -18.97
C ALA A 128 8.58 -5.36 -17.63
N PHE A 129 8.23 -6.02 -16.52
CA PHE A 129 8.84 -5.75 -15.22
C PHE A 129 10.30 -6.22 -15.24
N GLU A 130 11.22 -5.27 -15.03
CA GLU A 130 12.64 -5.58 -14.87
C GLU A 130 12.90 -6.03 -13.44
N ASP A 131 13.62 -7.14 -13.27
CA ASP A 131 14.07 -7.58 -11.96
C ASP A 131 14.88 -6.48 -11.27
N PRO A 132 14.77 -6.36 -9.93
CA PRO A 132 15.62 -5.46 -9.18
C PRO A 132 17.11 -5.72 -9.48
N PRO A 133 17.97 -4.68 -9.47
CA PRO A 133 19.40 -4.84 -9.62
C PRO A 133 19.99 -5.93 -8.71
N GLU A 134 21.07 -6.56 -9.15
CA GLU A 134 21.73 -7.60 -8.35
C GLU A 134 22.06 -7.10 -6.94
N GLY A 135 21.79 -7.93 -5.94
CA GLY A 135 21.96 -7.58 -4.53
C GLY A 135 20.86 -6.67 -3.96
N THR A 136 19.80 -6.38 -4.72
CA THR A 136 18.65 -5.60 -4.26
C THR A 136 17.35 -6.41 -4.33
N PHE A 137 16.30 -5.91 -3.69
CA PHE A 137 14.98 -6.55 -3.64
C PHE A 137 13.87 -5.49 -3.64
N GLN A 138 12.67 -5.87 -4.05
CA GLN A 138 11.47 -5.04 -3.91
C GLN A 138 10.46 -5.72 -3.02
N ILE A 139 10.05 -5.05 -1.94
CA ILE A 139 9.00 -5.53 -1.04
C ILE A 139 7.64 -5.31 -1.71
N VAL A 140 6.84 -6.37 -1.82
CA VAL A 140 5.46 -6.33 -2.37
C VAL A 140 4.38 -6.44 -1.32
N ALA A 141 4.71 -7.01 -0.16
CA ALA A 141 3.85 -6.98 1.01
C ALA A 141 4.69 -7.08 2.28
N GLN A 142 4.30 -6.37 3.33
CA GLN A 142 4.91 -6.56 4.65
C GLN A 142 3.91 -6.31 5.78
N TRP A 143 4.12 -7.05 6.87
CA TRP A 143 3.49 -6.84 8.15
C TRP A 143 4.51 -6.18 9.04
N HIS A 144 4.17 -5.01 9.58
CA HIS A 144 5.06 -4.23 10.42
C HIS A 144 4.44 -4.04 11.79
N HIS A 145 5.25 -4.17 12.84
CA HIS A 145 4.80 -3.82 14.19
C HIS A 145 4.56 -2.31 14.28
N ARG A 146 3.58 -1.93 15.10
CA ARG A 146 3.29 -0.54 15.44
C ARG A 146 3.92 -0.18 16.77
N PRO A 147 4.36 1.07 16.94
CA PRO A 147 4.68 1.52 18.27
C PRO A 147 3.37 1.57 19.06
N PRO A 148 3.40 1.25 20.36
CA PRO A 148 2.25 1.52 21.21
C PRO A 148 1.90 3.02 21.13
N PRO A 149 0.63 3.40 21.37
CA PRO A 149 0.28 4.81 21.50
C PRO A 149 1.20 5.47 22.53
N ALA A 150 1.55 6.72 22.24
CA ALA A 150 2.41 7.52 23.07
C ALA A 150 1.98 7.49 24.54
N ARG A 151 2.91 7.20 25.45
CA ARG A 151 2.63 7.32 26.90
C ARG A 151 2.43 8.78 27.34
N ARG A 152 2.83 9.75 26.49
CA ARG A 152 2.59 11.18 26.66
C ARG A 152 2.03 11.75 25.36
N GLU A 153 1.03 12.61 25.48
CA GLU A 153 0.47 13.36 24.37
C GLU A 153 1.59 14.09 23.59
N GLY A 154 1.68 13.85 22.28
CA GLY A 154 2.69 14.46 21.40
C GLY A 154 4.01 13.69 21.20
N ALA A 155 4.27 12.60 21.93
CA ALA A 155 5.47 11.79 21.68
C ALA A 155 5.18 10.67 20.66
N SER A 156 6.08 10.36 19.73
CA SER A 156 6.01 9.09 18.98
C SER A 156 7.05 8.14 19.57
N ALA A 157 6.64 6.96 20.01
CA ALA A 157 7.62 5.94 20.38
C ALA A 157 8.29 5.45 19.07
N PRO A 158 9.63 5.42 18.98
CA PRO A 158 10.30 4.96 17.77
C PRO A 158 9.94 3.50 17.52
N VAL A 159 9.54 3.21 16.29
CA VAL A 159 9.42 1.84 15.80
C VAL A 159 10.82 1.39 15.44
N SER A 160 11.36 0.42 16.17
CA SER A 160 12.64 -0.19 15.83
C SER A 160 12.48 -1.69 15.60
N GLY A 161 13.12 -2.16 14.54
CA GLY A 161 13.13 -3.57 14.16
C GLY A 161 12.73 -3.78 12.70
N ALA A 162 13.17 -4.90 12.14
CA ALA A 162 12.71 -5.34 10.83
C ALA A 162 11.20 -5.68 10.87
N PRO A 163 10.50 -5.62 9.73
CA PRO A 163 9.15 -6.14 9.63
C PRO A 163 9.15 -7.63 10.00
N PRO A 164 8.26 -8.11 10.89
CA PRO A 164 8.18 -9.53 11.25
C PRO A 164 7.91 -10.46 10.07
N LEU A 165 7.28 -9.96 9.01
CA LEU A 165 7.02 -10.74 7.80
C LEU A 165 7.05 -9.82 6.57
N THR A 166 7.76 -10.27 5.54
CA THR A 166 7.92 -9.56 4.27
C THR A 166 7.86 -10.55 3.12
N LEU A 167 7.20 -10.15 2.04
CA LEU A 167 7.23 -10.81 0.74
C LEU A 167 7.89 -9.87 -0.25
N TYR A 168 8.83 -10.39 -1.03
CA TYR A 168 9.62 -9.60 -1.95
C TYR A 168 9.81 -10.30 -3.29
N LEU A 169 10.00 -9.48 -4.33
CA LEU A 169 10.58 -9.91 -5.60
C LEU A 169 12.09 -9.71 -5.50
N ALA A 170 12.83 -10.74 -5.89
CA ALA A 170 14.28 -10.71 -5.99
C ALA A 170 14.70 -11.51 -7.22
N ARG A 171 15.81 -11.08 -7.84
CA ARG A 171 16.43 -11.82 -8.92
C ARG A 171 16.91 -13.18 -8.39
N PRO A 172 16.64 -14.30 -9.09
CA PRO A 172 17.20 -15.60 -8.73
C PRO A 172 18.73 -15.54 -8.75
N THR A 173 19.37 -16.16 -7.76
CA THR A 173 20.82 -16.37 -7.68
C THR A 173 21.27 -17.49 -8.60
#